data_AF-A0A356FVY7-F1
#
_entry.id   AF-A0A356FVY7-F1
#
_cell.length_a   1.000
_cell.length_b   1.000
_cell.length_c   1.000
_cell.angle_alpha   90.00
_cell.angle_beta   90.00
_cell.angle_gamma   90.00
#
_symmetry.space_group_name_H-M   'P 1'
#
loop_
_entity.id
_entity.type
_entity.pdbx_description
1 polymer ?
#
loop_
_entity_poly.entity_id
_entity_poly.type
_entity_poly.pdbx_seq_one_letter_code
_entity_poly.pdbx_strand_id
1 'polypeptide(L)'
;MVKSFLFSALFFCAAAFAPAAAQETAMPENFDPEAERAKIAGAYIPNYRELMRDIVLAFGDFVKARDADFQILLDGGLDLLTRGGWENDLVDLHRAEMAGATNDDERFLLKLFSPEHPIKAGTPNRRFIQSAAGIVLTDQLCGKAKGKPSKSTQKLIGEFGLKIVGIEHCATEKQKTNALQTLSAKGIPVFADVKFTGKFDTIDPTVFNENNKSVESLANVKNVMVLTDTRKFADKDLMLNALAKTNFDLLIVDPFFNFNRALSREDVRALQFKQIGTRRLVYAVLNVAEAQDTRPYWETTWKLRSPKWLRFVSETNPAGIVVDYWNPAWKRIIGIYFRSIMDLGFDGVVLQGLDNHKIYEKIIPIN
;
A
#
# COMPACT_ATOMS: atom_id res chain seq x y z
N MET A 1 -2.95 48.54 46.90
CA MET A 1 -2.23 47.42 46.29
C MET A 1 -1.59 47.91 45.00
N VAL A 2 -0.26 47.92 44.97
CA VAL A 2 0.56 48.62 43.96
C VAL A 2 0.68 47.79 42.68
N LYS A 3 0.48 48.45 41.53
CA LYS A 3 0.79 47.94 40.18
C LYS A 3 2.31 47.85 39.99
N SER A 4 2.80 46.78 39.35
CA SER A 4 4.08 46.83 38.66
C SER A 4 4.01 46.02 37.36
N PHE A 5 4.19 46.73 36.25
CA PHE A 5 4.50 46.24 34.92
C PHE A 5 6.04 46.12 34.82
N LEU A 6 6.58 45.07 34.21
CA LEU A 6 7.91 45.11 33.60
C LEU A 6 8.06 44.09 32.45
N PHE A 7 8.22 44.70 31.28
CA PHE A 7 8.82 44.32 29.99
C PHE A 7 9.47 42.93 29.77
N SER A 8 8.95 42.26 28.73
CA SER A 8 9.63 41.83 27.48
C SER A 8 11.06 41.30 27.50
N ALA A 9 11.21 40.03 27.09
CA ALA A 9 12.27 39.62 26.17
C ALA A 9 11.69 38.62 25.16
N LEU A 10 11.52 39.08 23.91
CA LEU A 10 11.27 38.22 22.76
C LEU A 10 12.46 37.28 22.56
N PHE A 11 12.24 35.97 22.66
CA PHE A 11 13.12 34.99 22.04
C PHE A 11 12.49 34.55 20.72
N PHE A 12 12.95 35.18 19.65
CA PHE A 12 12.83 34.68 18.28
C PHE A 12 13.71 33.43 18.19
N CYS A 13 13.11 32.24 18.26
CA CYS A 13 13.81 31.01 17.89
C CYS A 13 13.37 30.63 16.47
N ALA A 14 14.31 30.79 15.54
CA ALA A 14 14.15 30.47 14.14
C ALA A 14 13.76 28.98 13.98
N ALA A 15 12.61 28.74 13.36
CA ALA A 15 12.24 27.40 12.93
C ALA A 15 13.22 26.96 11.82
N ALA A 16 14.16 26.09 12.18
CA ALA A 16 15.00 25.40 11.22
C ALA A 16 14.12 24.53 10.31
N PHE A 17 14.28 24.72 9.00
CA PHE A 17 13.66 23.90 7.97
C PHE A 17 14.14 22.45 8.11
N ALA A 18 13.23 21.53 8.48
CA ALA A 18 13.46 20.09 8.36
C ALA A 18 13.26 19.64 6.90
N PRO A 19 14.11 18.74 6.36
CA PRO A 19 13.96 18.21 5.01
C PRO A 19 12.76 17.26 4.94
N ALA A 20 12.24 17.09 3.72
CA ALA A 20 11.04 16.32 3.40
C ALA A 20 11.02 14.93 4.07
N ALA A 21 10.13 14.78 5.06
CA ALA A 21 9.83 13.49 5.68
C ALA A 21 9.09 12.61 4.66
N ALA A 22 9.72 11.49 4.30
CA ALA A 22 9.03 10.34 3.75
C ALA A 22 7.93 9.93 4.74
N GLN A 23 6.78 9.54 4.21
CA GLN A 23 5.57 9.15 4.94
C GLN A 23 5.92 8.22 6.12
N GLU A 24 5.96 8.81 7.31
CA GLU A 24 6.19 8.09 8.56
C GLU A 24 4.93 7.26 8.81
N THR A 25 4.99 5.95 8.56
CA THR A 25 4.01 5.01 9.12
C THR A 25 4.06 5.21 10.63
N ALA A 26 2.99 5.64 11.28
CA ALA A 26 3.02 5.79 12.74
C ALA A 26 3.19 4.40 13.40
N MET A 27 3.54 4.41 14.68
CA MET A 27 3.85 3.19 15.44
C MET A 27 2.66 2.84 16.34
N PRO A 28 2.10 1.61 16.27
CA PRO A 28 0.81 1.26 16.87
C PRO A 28 0.65 1.71 18.34
N GLU A 29 -0.55 2.13 18.78
CA GLU A 29 -0.74 2.72 20.12
C GLU A 29 -0.28 1.86 21.32
N ASN A 30 -0.25 0.52 21.18
CA ASN A 30 0.24 -0.41 22.22
C ASN A 30 1.64 -0.98 21.90
N PHE A 31 2.43 -0.24 21.13
CA PHE A 31 3.74 -0.65 20.67
C PHE A 31 4.82 -0.10 21.59
N ASP A 32 5.54 -1.02 22.25
CA ASP A 32 6.80 -0.73 22.93
C ASP A 32 7.95 -1.22 22.03
N PRO A 33 8.67 -0.30 21.35
CA PRO A 33 9.79 -0.64 20.49
C PRO A 33 10.88 -1.42 21.23
N GLU A 34 11.17 -1.05 22.48
CA GLU A 34 12.26 -1.62 23.26
C GLU A 34 11.92 -3.03 23.74
N ALA A 35 10.67 -3.26 24.18
CA ALA A 35 10.22 -4.60 24.56
C ALA A 35 10.11 -5.56 23.37
N GLU A 36 9.73 -5.08 22.18
CA GLU A 36 9.77 -5.90 20.97
C GLU A 36 11.20 -6.15 20.51
N ARG A 37 12.10 -5.16 20.61
CA ARG A 37 13.53 -5.31 20.33
C ARG A 37 14.18 -6.33 21.25
N ALA A 38 13.88 -6.32 22.55
CA ALA A 38 14.41 -7.28 23.52
C ALA A 38 14.04 -8.74 23.20
N LYS A 39 12.91 -8.98 22.51
CA LYS A 39 12.51 -10.33 22.05
C LYS A 39 13.26 -10.78 20.80
N ILE A 40 13.91 -9.85 20.09
CA ILE A 40 14.65 -10.09 18.85
C ILE A 40 16.16 -10.08 19.09
N ALA A 41 16.64 -9.45 20.18
CA ALA A 41 18.04 -9.42 20.57
C ALA A 41 18.64 -10.85 20.61
N GLY A 42 19.62 -11.10 19.73
CA GLY A 42 20.27 -12.40 19.57
C GLY A 42 19.66 -13.34 18.50
N ALA A 43 18.58 -12.92 17.82
CA ALA A 43 18.00 -13.65 16.69
C ALA A 43 18.39 -13.00 15.35
N TYR A 44 18.58 -13.82 14.32
CA TYR A 44 18.83 -13.37 12.95
C TYR A 44 17.72 -12.41 12.48
N ILE A 45 18.11 -11.22 12.00
CA ILE A 45 17.19 -10.17 11.58
C ILE A 45 16.88 -10.34 10.09
N PRO A 46 15.66 -10.72 9.68
CA PRO A 46 15.39 -10.89 8.27
C PRO A 46 15.29 -9.54 7.53
N ASN A 47 15.61 -9.55 6.23
CA ASN A 47 15.34 -8.39 5.37
C ASN A 47 13.83 -8.32 5.07
N TYR A 48 13.13 -7.48 5.84
CA TYR A 48 11.68 -7.28 5.72
C TYR A 48 11.23 -6.76 4.35
N ARG A 49 12.04 -5.90 3.71
CA ARG A 49 11.76 -5.45 2.33
C ARG A 49 11.79 -6.63 1.38
N GLU A 50 12.81 -7.46 1.45
CA GLU A 50 12.93 -8.63 0.58
C GLU A 50 11.80 -9.63 0.82
N LEU A 51 11.43 -9.88 2.08
CA LEU A 51 10.29 -10.72 2.42
C LEU A 51 8.96 -10.20 1.85
N MET A 52 8.78 -8.88 1.76
CA MET A 52 7.61 -8.28 1.11
C MET A 52 7.70 -8.41 -0.42
N ARG A 53 8.88 -8.14 -1.00
CA ARG A 53 9.11 -8.32 -2.44
C ARG A 53 8.84 -9.76 -2.86
N ASP A 54 9.23 -10.74 -2.07
CA ASP A 54 9.00 -12.17 -2.32
C ASP A 54 7.51 -12.50 -2.50
N ILE A 55 6.63 -11.88 -1.72
CA ILE A 55 5.17 -12.11 -1.84
C ILE A 55 4.69 -11.61 -3.21
N VAL A 56 5.04 -10.37 -3.56
CA VAL A 56 4.64 -9.77 -4.84
C VAL A 56 5.26 -10.51 -6.02
N LEU A 57 6.52 -10.91 -5.92
CA LEU A 57 7.22 -11.71 -6.93
C LEU A 57 6.55 -13.07 -7.13
N ALA A 58 6.16 -13.77 -6.04
CA ALA A 58 5.45 -15.03 -6.14
C ALA A 58 4.10 -14.87 -6.84
N PHE A 59 3.37 -13.79 -6.56
CA PHE A 59 2.12 -13.47 -7.26
C PHE A 59 2.36 -13.13 -8.73
N GLY A 60 3.38 -12.33 -9.05
CA GLY A 60 3.75 -12.01 -10.43
C GLY A 60 4.16 -13.24 -11.25
N ASP A 61 4.90 -14.17 -10.64
CA ASP A 61 5.29 -15.43 -11.28
C ASP A 61 4.06 -16.34 -11.48
N PHE A 62 3.13 -16.38 -10.51
CA PHE A 62 1.86 -17.10 -10.66
C PHE A 62 0.96 -16.52 -11.76
N VAL A 63 0.86 -15.20 -11.85
CA VAL A 63 0.15 -14.49 -12.93
C VAL A 63 0.71 -14.87 -14.29
N LYS A 64 2.03 -14.75 -14.50
CA LYS A 64 2.67 -15.10 -15.78
C LYS A 64 2.43 -16.54 -16.20
N ALA A 65 2.36 -17.46 -15.23
CA ALA A 65 2.13 -18.88 -15.50
C ALA A 65 0.66 -19.20 -15.81
N ARG A 66 -0.29 -18.38 -15.35
CA ARG A 66 -1.72 -18.70 -15.34
C ARG A 66 -2.55 -17.84 -16.29
N ASP A 67 -2.38 -16.53 -16.21
CA ASP A 67 -3.11 -15.52 -16.98
C ASP A 67 -2.24 -14.27 -17.07
N ALA A 68 -1.50 -14.14 -18.18
CA ALA A 68 -0.54 -13.07 -18.36
C ALA A 68 -1.18 -11.68 -18.53
N ASP A 69 -2.50 -11.62 -18.77
CA ASP A 69 -3.23 -10.36 -18.90
C ASP A 69 -3.69 -9.80 -17.55
N PHE A 70 -3.71 -10.63 -16.49
CA PHE A 70 -4.06 -10.21 -15.14
C PHE A 70 -3.05 -9.20 -14.57
N GLN A 71 -3.53 -8.05 -14.11
CA GLN A 71 -2.68 -6.92 -13.73
C GLN A 71 -2.52 -6.78 -12.21
N ILE A 72 -1.30 -6.46 -11.76
CA ILE A 72 -1.00 -6.16 -10.35
C ILE A 72 -0.70 -4.67 -10.21
N LEU A 73 -1.46 -3.98 -9.35
CA LEU A 73 -1.17 -2.63 -8.87
C LEU A 73 -0.61 -2.69 -7.45
N LEU A 74 0.41 -1.88 -7.17
CA LEU A 74 0.96 -1.72 -5.83
C LEU A 74 0.36 -0.49 -5.15
N ASP A 75 -0.29 -0.67 -4.01
CA ASP A 75 -0.77 0.42 -3.15
C ASP A 75 0.22 0.62 -2.00
N GLY A 76 1.02 1.68 -2.10
CA GLY A 76 2.15 1.95 -1.21
C GLY A 76 3.46 1.25 -1.62
N GLY A 77 4.42 1.17 -0.68
CA GLY A 77 5.66 0.40 -0.85
C GLY A 77 6.60 0.91 -1.94
N LEU A 78 6.57 2.21 -2.26
CA LEU A 78 7.41 2.80 -3.33
C LEU A 78 8.92 2.63 -3.09
N ASP A 79 9.31 2.50 -1.83
CA ASP A 79 10.67 2.27 -1.41
C ASP A 79 11.11 0.80 -1.54
N LEU A 80 10.19 -0.11 -1.90
CA LEU A 80 10.52 -1.47 -2.35
C LEU A 80 11.00 -1.51 -3.80
N LEU A 81 10.72 -0.48 -4.61
CA LEU A 81 11.16 -0.39 -6.02
C LEU A 81 12.68 -0.34 -6.15
N THR A 82 13.36 0.12 -5.11
CA THR A 82 14.82 0.23 -5.07
C THR A 82 15.38 -0.45 -3.84
N ARG A 83 16.68 -0.70 -3.86
CA ARG A 83 17.41 -1.07 -2.65
C ARG A 83 17.54 0.13 -1.71
N GLY A 84 17.17 -0.04 -0.44
CA GLY A 84 17.25 0.98 0.60
C GLY A 84 18.61 1.02 1.31
N GLY A 85 18.88 2.12 2.03
CA GLY A 85 20.05 2.23 2.91
C GLY A 85 20.01 1.21 4.05
N TRP A 86 18.84 1.05 4.68
CA TRP A 86 18.60 0.06 5.73
C TRP A 86 19.00 -1.36 5.31
N GLU A 87 18.78 -1.76 4.06
CA GLU A 87 19.18 -3.09 3.56
C GLU A 87 20.70 -3.25 3.45
N ASN A 88 21.43 -2.15 3.23
CA ASN A 88 22.89 -2.18 3.24
C ASN A 88 23.41 -2.26 4.66
N ASP A 89 22.84 -1.47 5.58
CA ASP A 89 23.21 -1.53 7.00
C ASP A 89 22.91 -2.91 7.61
N LEU A 90 21.80 -3.55 7.21
CA LEU A 90 21.49 -4.93 7.58
C LEU A 90 22.51 -5.94 7.04
N VAL A 91 22.97 -5.78 5.79
CA VAL A 91 24.00 -6.67 5.23
C VAL A 91 25.32 -6.52 5.99
N ASP A 92 25.71 -5.29 6.32
CA ASP A 92 26.91 -5.04 7.10
C ASP A 92 26.81 -5.63 8.51
N LEU A 93 25.63 -5.49 9.16
CA LEU A 93 25.34 -6.11 10.45
C LEU A 93 25.52 -7.63 10.41
N HIS A 94 24.87 -8.30 9.45
CA HIS A 94 24.98 -9.76 9.31
C HIS A 94 26.41 -10.21 9.02
N ARG A 95 27.15 -9.45 8.20
CA ARG A 95 28.55 -9.76 7.91
C ARG A 95 29.40 -9.68 9.17
N ALA A 96 29.21 -8.64 9.98
CA ALA A 96 29.93 -8.48 11.24
C ALA A 96 29.59 -9.63 12.22
N GLU A 97 28.32 -9.99 12.35
CA GLU A 97 27.90 -11.11 13.21
C GLU A 97 28.46 -12.45 12.73
N MET A 98 28.46 -12.71 11.42
CA MET A 98 29.10 -13.92 10.86
C MET A 98 30.62 -13.95 11.07
N ALA A 99 31.26 -12.79 11.13
CA ALA A 99 32.68 -12.66 11.45
C ALA A 99 32.97 -12.75 12.97
N GLY A 100 31.95 -12.98 13.80
CA GLY A 100 32.08 -13.22 15.23
C GLY A 100 31.94 -11.97 16.10
N ALA A 101 31.42 -10.85 15.57
CA ALA A 101 31.19 -9.66 16.38
C ALA A 101 30.18 -9.92 17.49
N THR A 102 30.56 -9.59 18.71
CA THR A 102 29.77 -9.77 19.94
C THR A 102 29.27 -8.46 20.54
N ASN A 103 29.81 -7.33 20.10
CA ASN A 103 29.47 -5.98 20.57
C ASN A 103 29.56 -4.96 19.41
N ASP A 104 29.08 -3.74 19.67
CA ASP A 104 28.99 -2.69 18.65
C ASP A 104 30.36 -2.16 18.19
N ASP A 105 31.37 -2.17 19.07
CA ASP A 105 32.74 -1.75 18.72
C ASP A 105 33.36 -2.74 17.71
N GLU A 106 33.19 -4.05 17.93
CA GLU A 106 33.62 -5.09 16.99
C GLU A 106 32.91 -4.98 15.65
N ARG A 107 31.59 -4.69 15.66
CA ARG A 107 30.83 -4.44 14.42
C ARG A 107 31.38 -3.24 13.64
N PHE A 108 31.66 -2.14 14.33
CA PHE A 108 32.23 -0.94 13.72
C PHE A 108 33.61 -1.21 13.10
N LEU A 109 34.50 -1.89 13.83
CA LEU A 109 35.84 -2.23 13.34
C LEU A 109 35.77 -3.14 12.10
N LEU A 110 34.90 -4.15 12.10
CA LEU A 110 34.73 -5.04 10.95
C LEU A 110 34.12 -4.33 9.73
N LYS A 111 33.27 -3.32 9.94
CA LYS A 111 32.73 -2.47 8.87
C LYS A 111 33.82 -1.64 8.18
N LEU A 112 34.75 -1.05 8.95
CA LEU A 112 35.84 -0.21 8.42
C LEU A 112 36.74 -0.94 7.42
N PHE A 113 36.95 -2.23 7.62
CA PHE A 113 37.86 -3.05 6.80
C PHE A 113 37.11 -3.97 5.81
N SER A 114 35.79 -3.78 5.62
CA SER A 114 35.01 -4.62 4.72
C SER A 114 35.35 -4.33 3.24
N PRO A 115 35.77 -5.35 2.45
CA PRO A 115 36.30 -5.14 1.11
C PRO A 115 35.22 -4.96 0.02
N GLU A 116 33.94 -5.23 0.32
CA GLU A 116 32.86 -5.16 -0.66
C GLU A 116 32.15 -3.80 -0.65
N HIS A 117 31.90 -3.28 -1.84
CA HIS A 117 31.09 -2.07 -2.00
C HIS A 117 29.61 -2.45 -1.85
N PRO A 118 28.87 -1.89 -0.89
CA PRO A 118 27.44 -2.13 -0.78
C PRO A 118 26.74 -1.71 -2.07
N ILE A 119 25.72 -2.46 -2.49
CA ILE A 119 24.90 -2.08 -3.64
C ILE A 119 24.35 -0.68 -3.36
N LYS A 120 24.62 0.26 -4.26
CA LYS A 120 24.25 1.67 -4.08
C LYS A 120 22.76 1.80 -3.75
N ALA A 121 22.45 2.51 -2.67
CA ALA A 121 21.06 2.84 -2.34
C ALA A 121 20.38 3.57 -3.51
N GLY A 122 19.13 3.22 -3.80
CA GLY A 122 18.42 3.66 -5.00
C GLY A 122 18.64 2.77 -6.24
N THR A 123 19.45 1.71 -6.14
CA THR A 123 19.56 0.72 -7.23
C THR A 123 18.20 0.05 -7.48
N PRO A 124 17.65 0.06 -8.70
CA PRO A 124 16.35 -0.53 -8.99
C PRO A 124 16.28 -2.05 -8.76
N ASN A 125 15.25 -2.53 -8.09
CA ASN A 125 14.93 -3.95 -8.03
C ASN A 125 14.10 -4.33 -9.27
N ARG A 126 14.77 -4.59 -10.39
CA ARG A 126 14.13 -4.77 -11.70
C ARG A 126 13.09 -5.89 -11.71
N ARG A 127 13.39 -7.03 -11.08
CA ARG A 127 12.48 -8.18 -11.04
C ARG A 127 11.18 -7.81 -10.31
N PHE A 128 11.29 -7.13 -9.17
CA PHE A 128 10.13 -6.64 -8.42
C PHE A 128 9.33 -5.61 -9.24
N ILE A 129 10.01 -4.61 -9.82
CA ILE A 129 9.33 -3.59 -10.64
C ILE A 129 8.55 -4.24 -11.79
N GLN A 130 9.15 -5.21 -12.48
CA GLN A 130 8.51 -5.93 -13.60
C GLN A 130 7.39 -6.90 -13.19
N SER A 131 7.16 -7.11 -11.89
CA SER A 131 6.01 -7.91 -11.41
C SER A 131 4.73 -7.09 -11.28
N ALA A 132 4.81 -5.76 -11.39
CA ALA A 132 3.66 -4.86 -11.30
C ALA A 132 3.38 -4.17 -12.64
N ALA A 133 2.10 -3.97 -12.93
CA ALA A 133 1.62 -3.17 -14.06
C ALA A 133 1.57 -1.68 -13.74
N GLY A 134 1.47 -1.34 -12.45
CA GLY A 134 1.40 0.04 -12.01
C GLY A 134 1.35 0.19 -10.49
N ILE A 135 1.10 1.41 -10.06
CA ILE A 135 1.06 1.83 -8.66
C ILE A 135 -0.16 2.71 -8.39
N VAL A 136 -0.67 2.63 -7.17
CA VAL A 136 -1.64 3.57 -6.63
C VAL A 136 -0.89 4.65 -5.85
N LEU A 137 -1.23 5.90 -6.09
CA LEU A 137 -0.66 7.04 -5.39
C LEU A 137 -1.78 7.88 -4.79
N THR A 138 -1.76 7.98 -3.45
CA THR A 138 -2.77 8.69 -2.66
C THR A 138 -2.29 10.08 -2.27
N ASP A 139 -3.13 11.11 -2.34
CA ASP A 139 -2.84 12.48 -1.90
C ASP A 139 -1.58 13.10 -2.56
N GLN A 140 -1.50 13.03 -3.89
CA GLN A 140 -0.42 13.67 -4.66
C GLN A 140 -0.61 15.18 -4.79
N LEU A 141 -1.86 15.64 -4.83
CA LEU A 141 -2.22 17.07 -4.96
C LEU A 141 -3.00 17.58 -3.75
N CYS A 142 -3.98 16.81 -3.30
CA CYS A 142 -4.69 16.97 -2.05
C CYS A 142 -3.83 16.45 -0.87
N GLY A 143 -4.36 16.46 0.35
CA GLY A 143 -3.63 15.95 1.53
C GLY A 143 -2.27 16.60 1.83
N LYS A 144 -2.02 17.84 1.36
CA LYS A 144 -0.71 18.54 1.42
C LYS A 144 0.39 17.85 0.60
N ALA A 145 0.03 17.16 -0.48
CA ALA A 145 0.96 16.46 -1.39
C ALA A 145 1.82 15.40 -0.68
N LYS A 146 1.30 14.77 0.37
CA LYS A 146 2.01 13.79 1.20
C LYS A 146 2.43 12.56 0.41
N GLY A 147 1.60 12.08 -0.52
CA GLY A 147 1.93 10.89 -1.32
C GLY A 147 2.59 11.22 -2.66
N LYS A 148 3.09 12.45 -2.84
CA LYS A 148 3.89 12.78 -4.02
C LYS A 148 5.24 12.05 -3.95
N PRO A 149 5.57 11.15 -4.89
CA PRO A 149 6.84 10.44 -4.85
C PRO A 149 8.03 11.38 -5.07
N SER A 150 9.21 10.94 -4.63
CA SER A 150 10.46 11.66 -4.90
C SER A 150 10.73 11.76 -6.42
N LYS A 151 11.58 12.71 -6.85
CA LYS A 151 11.94 12.86 -8.27
C LYS A 151 12.61 11.60 -8.84
N SER A 152 13.44 10.92 -8.06
CA SER A 152 14.08 9.67 -8.47
C SER A 152 13.06 8.55 -8.62
N THR A 153 12.10 8.45 -7.69
CA THR A 153 10.99 7.48 -7.79
C THR A 153 10.11 7.76 -9.01
N GLN A 154 9.76 9.02 -9.27
CA GLN A 154 8.99 9.40 -10.47
C GLN A 154 9.72 9.02 -11.77
N LYS A 155 11.03 9.28 -11.83
CA LYS A 155 11.86 8.86 -12.97
C LYS A 155 11.82 7.35 -13.14
N LEU A 156 11.96 6.59 -12.05
CA LEU A 156 11.92 5.14 -12.08
C LEU A 156 10.58 4.58 -12.57
N ILE A 157 9.47 5.13 -12.08
CA ILE A 157 8.10 4.77 -12.52
C ILE A 157 7.97 4.95 -14.04
N GLY A 158 8.45 6.09 -14.57
CA GLY A 158 8.44 6.36 -16.00
C GLY A 158 9.36 5.44 -16.81
N GLU A 159 10.58 5.21 -16.34
CA GLU A 159 11.57 4.34 -17.02
C GLU A 159 11.09 2.90 -17.18
N PHE A 160 10.38 2.37 -16.18
CA PHE A 160 9.84 1.01 -16.21
C PHE A 160 8.40 0.93 -16.74
N GLY A 161 7.80 2.06 -17.12
CA GLY A 161 6.47 2.10 -17.72
C GLY A 161 5.32 1.76 -16.76
N LEU A 162 5.55 1.84 -15.45
CA LEU A 162 4.52 1.60 -14.44
C LEU A 162 3.40 2.64 -14.58
N LYS A 163 2.15 2.17 -14.72
CA LYS A 163 0.98 3.05 -14.74
C LYS A 163 0.69 3.62 -13.36
N ILE A 164 0.10 4.80 -13.32
CA ILE A 164 -0.29 5.44 -12.06
C ILE A 164 -1.82 5.51 -12.02
N VAL A 165 -2.40 5.08 -10.91
CA VAL A 165 -3.79 5.36 -10.54
C VAL A 165 -3.78 6.28 -9.33
N GLY A 166 -4.50 7.41 -9.41
CA GLY A 166 -4.56 8.40 -8.34
C GLY A 166 -5.74 8.19 -7.40
N ILE A 167 -5.53 8.41 -6.11
CA ILE A 167 -6.59 8.58 -5.10
C ILE A 167 -6.35 9.92 -4.41
N GLU A 168 -7.36 10.80 -4.35
CA GLU A 168 -7.19 12.14 -3.80
C GLU A 168 -8.27 12.44 -2.76
N HIS A 169 -7.86 12.66 -1.50
CA HIS A 169 -8.74 13.04 -0.41
C HIS A 169 -8.71 14.54 -0.19
N CYS A 170 -9.69 15.24 -0.74
CA CYS A 170 -9.67 16.70 -0.82
C CYS A 170 -10.52 17.35 0.30
N ALA A 171 -10.12 18.54 0.73
CA ALA A 171 -10.86 19.27 1.77
C ALA A 171 -12.09 20.02 1.20
N THR A 172 -12.08 20.33 -0.10
CA THR A 172 -13.12 21.14 -0.77
C THR A 172 -13.37 20.66 -2.20
N GLU A 173 -14.56 20.94 -2.73
CA GLU A 173 -14.92 20.66 -4.14
C GLU A 173 -14.00 21.35 -5.14
N LYS A 174 -13.49 22.55 -4.81
CA LYS A 174 -12.50 23.25 -5.65
C LYS A 174 -11.19 22.45 -5.75
N GLN A 175 -10.73 21.88 -4.65
CA GLN A 175 -9.55 21.01 -4.65
C GLN A 175 -9.80 19.71 -5.41
N LYS A 176 -10.95 19.05 -5.20
CA LYS A 176 -11.37 17.85 -5.96
C LYS A 176 -11.36 18.14 -7.48
N THR A 177 -12.00 19.22 -7.91
CA THR A 177 -12.05 19.62 -9.32
C THR A 177 -10.65 19.87 -9.89
N ASN A 178 -9.80 20.60 -9.16
CA ASN A 178 -8.42 20.86 -9.57
C ASN A 178 -7.60 19.56 -9.68
N ALA A 179 -7.77 18.63 -8.75
CA ALA A 179 -7.06 17.36 -8.75
C ALA A 179 -7.49 16.49 -9.96
N LEU A 180 -8.79 16.36 -10.20
CA LEU A 180 -9.37 15.66 -11.35
C LEU A 180 -8.82 16.22 -12.68
N GLN A 181 -8.83 17.55 -12.85
CA GLN A 181 -8.32 18.21 -14.05
C GLN A 181 -6.80 18.03 -14.22
N THR A 182 -6.02 18.26 -13.15
CA THR A 182 -4.56 18.25 -13.21
C THR A 182 -4.00 16.85 -13.47
N LEU A 183 -4.55 15.81 -12.83
CA LEU A 183 -4.08 14.44 -13.00
C LEU A 183 -4.57 13.85 -14.33
N SER A 184 -5.82 14.11 -14.72
CA SER A 184 -6.33 13.65 -16.02
C SER A 184 -5.57 14.28 -17.20
N ALA A 185 -5.16 15.55 -17.09
CA ALA A 185 -4.32 16.20 -18.10
C ALA A 185 -2.93 15.55 -18.26
N LYS A 186 -2.47 14.82 -17.23
CA LYS A 186 -1.24 14.00 -17.27
C LYS A 186 -1.49 12.55 -17.69
N GLY A 187 -2.73 12.21 -18.04
CA GLY A 187 -3.12 10.83 -18.35
C GLY A 187 -3.18 9.90 -17.14
N ILE A 188 -3.31 10.45 -15.92
CA ILE A 188 -3.44 9.67 -14.69
C ILE A 188 -4.94 9.57 -14.34
N PRO A 189 -5.56 8.37 -14.45
CA PRO A 189 -6.92 8.18 -13.95
C PRO A 189 -6.94 8.37 -12.43
N VAL A 190 -7.93 9.10 -11.94
CA VAL A 190 -8.00 9.49 -10.53
C VAL A 190 -9.41 9.35 -9.96
N PHE A 191 -9.49 8.79 -8.75
CA PHE A 191 -10.64 8.89 -7.86
C PHE A 191 -10.40 10.05 -6.90
N ALA A 192 -11.39 10.92 -6.71
CA ALA A 192 -11.26 12.05 -5.80
C ALA A 192 -12.54 12.25 -4.99
N ASP A 193 -12.40 12.38 -3.68
CA ASP A 193 -13.49 12.65 -2.74
C ASP A 193 -13.32 13.99 -2.00
N VAL A 194 -14.36 14.38 -1.28
CA VAL A 194 -14.34 15.55 -0.40
C VAL A 194 -14.78 15.12 0.99
N LYS A 195 -14.01 15.54 2.02
CA LYS A 195 -14.23 15.15 3.42
C LYS A 195 -14.22 13.63 3.61
N PHE A 196 -13.16 12.97 3.16
CA PHE A 196 -12.96 11.54 3.34
C PHE A 196 -13.23 11.10 4.79
N THR A 197 -14.10 10.11 4.96
CA THR A 197 -14.51 9.57 6.27
C THR A 197 -13.65 8.39 6.71
N GLY A 198 -12.55 8.12 5.99
CA GLY A 198 -11.73 6.93 6.21
C GLY A 198 -12.25 5.68 5.48
N LYS A 199 -13.30 5.81 4.65
CA LYS A 199 -13.98 4.68 4.00
C LYS A 199 -14.35 5.00 2.56
N PHE A 200 -14.14 4.03 1.67
CA PHE A 200 -14.65 4.06 0.30
C PHE A 200 -16.04 3.40 0.27
N ASP A 201 -17.05 4.11 0.81
CA ASP A 201 -18.39 3.58 1.05
C ASP A 201 -19.54 4.26 0.29
N THR A 202 -19.20 5.19 -0.61
CA THR A 202 -20.16 5.94 -1.43
C THR A 202 -19.92 5.71 -2.91
N ILE A 203 -20.99 5.80 -3.71
CA ILE A 203 -20.93 5.83 -5.17
C ILE A 203 -21.40 7.21 -5.63
N ASP A 204 -20.51 7.96 -6.27
CA ASP A 204 -20.83 9.17 -7.02
C ASP A 204 -20.93 8.79 -8.50
N PRO A 205 -22.13 8.79 -9.11
CA PRO A 205 -22.28 8.44 -10.52
C PRO A 205 -21.72 9.51 -11.47
N THR A 206 -21.29 10.67 -10.95
CA THR A 206 -20.70 11.74 -11.76
C THR A 206 -19.31 11.33 -12.22
N VAL A 207 -19.18 10.95 -13.49
CA VAL A 207 -17.90 10.53 -14.07
C VAL A 207 -17.18 11.72 -14.68
N PHE A 208 -16.05 12.11 -14.08
CA PHE A 208 -15.12 13.03 -14.73
C PHE A 208 -14.38 12.30 -15.86
N ASN A 209 -14.23 12.94 -17.03
CA ASN A 209 -13.57 12.35 -18.20
C ASN A 209 -14.20 11.03 -18.65
N GLU A 210 -15.54 10.99 -18.68
CA GLU A 210 -16.32 9.83 -19.11
C GLU A 210 -15.92 9.36 -20.52
N ASN A 211 -15.87 8.04 -20.69
CA ASN A 211 -15.29 7.42 -21.87
C ASN A 211 -16.24 6.36 -22.44
N ASN A 212 -16.64 6.55 -23.71
CA ASN A 212 -17.55 5.64 -24.38
C ASN A 212 -16.89 4.42 -25.04
N LYS A 213 -15.55 4.30 -24.97
CA LYS A 213 -14.81 3.18 -25.57
C LYS A 213 -14.70 2.00 -24.61
N SER A 214 -14.59 0.79 -25.16
CA SER A 214 -14.20 -0.40 -24.40
C SER A 214 -12.75 -0.25 -23.91
N VAL A 215 -12.51 -0.67 -22.67
CA VAL A 215 -11.21 -0.60 -22.00
C VAL A 215 -10.70 -2.02 -21.73
N GLU A 216 -9.73 -2.45 -22.52
CA GLU A 216 -9.11 -3.78 -22.43
C GLU A 216 -7.75 -3.76 -21.72
N SER A 217 -7.22 -2.57 -21.38
CA SER A 217 -5.92 -2.45 -20.69
C SER A 217 -5.85 -1.20 -19.83
N LEU A 218 -5.02 -1.27 -18.79
CA LEU A 218 -4.79 -0.16 -17.86
C LEU A 218 -4.31 1.13 -18.54
N ALA A 219 -3.62 1.02 -19.69
CA ALA A 219 -3.17 2.17 -20.47
C ALA A 219 -4.30 3.02 -21.05
N ASN A 220 -5.50 2.44 -21.21
CA ASN A 220 -6.66 3.10 -21.80
C ASN A 220 -7.67 3.61 -20.74
N VAL A 221 -7.38 3.40 -19.45
CA VAL A 221 -8.23 3.86 -18.35
C VAL A 221 -8.12 5.38 -18.19
N LYS A 222 -9.24 6.08 -18.25
CA LYS A 222 -9.30 7.55 -18.11
C LYS A 222 -9.88 8.05 -16.79
N ASN A 223 -10.62 7.20 -16.11
CA ASN A 223 -11.31 7.52 -14.86
C ASN A 223 -11.47 6.23 -14.03
N VAL A 224 -11.58 6.37 -12.71
CA VAL A 224 -11.59 5.24 -11.79
C VAL A 224 -12.58 5.49 -10.66
N MET A 225 -13.19 4.41 -10.19
CA MET A 225 -14.05 4.39 -9.02
C MET A 225 -13.51 3.39 -8.00
N VAL A 226 -13.50 3.79 -6.72
CA VAL A 226 -13.07 2.95 -5.61
C VAL A 226 -14.24 2.73 -4.66
N LEU A 227 -14.59 1.46 -4.40
CA LEU A 227 -15.64 1.09 -3.44
C LEU A 227 -15.23 -0.19 -2.71
N THR A 228 -14.69 -0.05 -1.50
CA THR A 228 -14.21 -1.20 -0.71
C THR A 228 -14.99 -1.44 0.58
N ASP A 229 -15.78 -0.47 1.05
CA ASP A 229 -16.65 -0.65 2.22
C ASP A 229 -18.11 -0.61 1.80
N THR A 230 -18.72 -1.79 1.70
CA THR A 230 -20.09 -1.92 1.18
C THR A 230 -21.15 -1.94 2.28
N ARG A 231 -20.81 -1.64 3.54
CA ARG A 231 -21.75 -1.77 4.68
C ARG A 231 -22.97 -0.84 4.59
N LYS A 232 -22.90 0.22 3.78
CA LYS A 232 -24.02 1.13 3.51
C LYS A 232 -25.10 0.56 2.59
N PHE A 233 -24.82 -0.52 1.87
CA PHE A 233 -25.79 -1.17 0.98
C PHE A 233 -26.57 -2.23 1.74
N ALA A 234 -27.89 -2.26 1.54
CA ALA A 234 -28.77 -3.21 2.22
C ALA A 234 -28.51 -4.66 1.76
N ASP A 235 -28.20 -4.85 0.48
CA ASP A 235 -27.86 -6.15 -0.10
C ASP A 235 -26.85 -6.03 -1.26
N LYS A 236 -26.35 -7.19 -1.70
CA LYS A 236 -25.31 -7.30 -2.72
C LYS A 236 -25.82 -6.82 -4.08
N ASP A 237 -27.05 -7.14 -4.44
CA ASP A 237 -27.60 -6.86 -5.76
C ASP A 237 -27.84 -5.35 -5.93
N LEU A 238 -28.24 -4.64 -4.88
CA LEU A 238 -28.34 -3.18 -4.87
C LEU A 238 -26.96 -2.53 -5.08
N MET A 239 -25.92 -3.05 -4.45
CA MET A 239 -24.55 -2.58 -4.66
C MET A 239 -24.09 -2.82 -6.11
N LEU A 240 -24.27 -4.04 -6.64
CA LEU A 240 -23.92 -4.38 -8.01
C LEU A 240 -24.67 -3.53 -9.03
N ASN A 241 -25.98 -3.34 -8.83
CA ASN A 241 -26.81 -2.50 -9.69
C ASN A 241 -26.39 -1.02 -9.64
N ALA A 242 -25.96 -0.51 -8.48
CA ALA A 242 -25.46 0.85 -8.37
C ALA A 242 -24.15 1.02 -9.13
N LEU A 243 -23.20 0.07 -9.03
CA LEU A 243 -21.96 0.08 -9.80
C LEU A 243 -22.20 -0.11 -11.31
N ALA A 244 -23.15 -0.94 -11.71
CA ALA A 244 -23.51 -1.17 -13.12
C ALA A 244 -24.09 0.08 -13.79
N LYS A 245 -24.68 1.00 -13.02
CA LYS A 245 -25.21 2.29 -13.49
C LYS A 245 -24.15 3.39 -13.61
N THR A 246 -22.87 3.03 -13.67
CA THR A 246 -21.77 3.98 -13.84
C THR A 246 -20.96 3.66 -15.08
N ASN A 247 -20.30 4.67 -15.66
CA ASN A 247 -19.47 4.53 -16.86
C ASN A 247 -17.97 4.67 -16.57
N PHE A 248 -17.55 4.29 -15.37
CA PHE A 248 -16.14 4.30 -15.01
C PHE A 248 -15.33 3.27 -15.83
N ASP A 249 -14.10 3.61 -16.21
CA ASP A 249 -13.19 2.74 -16.99
C ASP A 249 -12.52 1.65 -16.14
N LEU A 250 -12.32 1.94 -14.86
CA LEU A 250 -11.77 1.02 -13.86
C LEU A 250 -12.61 1.08 -12.58
N LEU A 251 -13.04 -0.10 -12.11
CA LEU A 251 -13.56 -0.28 -10.77
C LEU A 251 -12.50 -0.94 -9.89
N ILE A 252 -12.24 -0.40 -8.71
CA ILE A 252 -11.46 -1.04 -7.65
C ILE A 252 -12.43 -1.36 -6.51
N VAL A 253 -12.65 -2.65 -6.25
CA VAL A 253 -13.67 -3.11 -5.30
C VAL A 253 -13.13 -4.14 -4.32
N ASP A 254 -13.81 -4.32 -3.20
CA ASP A 254 -13.56 -5.47 -2.33
C ASP A 254 -14.14 -6.75 -2.98
N PRO A 255 -13.40 -7.88 -3.02
CA PRO A 255 -13.94 -9.13 -3.56
C PRO A 255 -15.05 -9.76 -2.69
N PHE A 256 -15.36 -9.17 -1.53
CA PHE A 256 -16.43 -9.57 -0.63
C PHE A 256 -17.41 -8.42 -0.38
N PHE A 257 -18.69 -8.70 -0.57
CA PHE A 257 -19.76 -7.88 -0.04
C PHE A 257 -19.82 -8.00 1.49
N ASN A 258 -19.78 -6.86 2.17
CA ASN A 258 -19.70 -6.72 3.63
C ASN A 258 -18.55 -7.52 4.25
N PHE A 259 -17.42 -7.59 3.53
CA PHE A 259 -16.17 -8.24 3.93
C PHE A 259 -16.23 -9.77 4.12
N ASN A 260 -17.41 -10.40 4.05
CA ASN A 260 -17.58 -11.83 4.31
C ASN A 260 -18.35 -12.63 3.25
N ARG A 261 -19.07 -11.98 2.32
CA ARG A 261 -19.79 -12.68 1.25
C ARG A 261 -19.08 -12.47 -0.08
N ALA A 262 -18.39 -13.50 -0.56
CA ALA A 262 -17.66 -13.42 -1.83
C ALA A 262 -18.57 -13.03 -2.99
N LEU A 263 -18.05 -12.19 -3.89
CA LEU A 263 -18.66 -12.01 -5.21
C LEU A 263 -18.52 -13.31 -6.02
N SER A 264 -19.50 -13.58 -6.89
CA SER A 264 -19.43 -14.68 -7.84
C SER A 264 -18.73 -14.26 -9.14
N ARG A 265 -18.44 -15.23 -10.00
CA ARG A 265 -17.94 -14.96 -11.35
C ARG A 265 -18.94 -14.12 -12.15
N GLU A 266 -20.22 -14.39 -11.98
CA GLU A 266 -21.31 -13.68 -12.65
C GLU A 266 -21.40 -12.23 -12.17
N ASP A 267 -21.21 -11.99 -10.87
CA ASP A 267 -21.15 -10.63 -10.30
C ASP A 267 -20.00 -9.84 -10.95
N VAL A 268 -18.78 -10.40 -10.96
CA VAL A 268 -17.60 -9.75 -11.54
C VAL A 268 -17.79 -9.49 -13.03
N ARG A 269 -18.32 -10.49 -13.77
CA ARG A 269 -18.60 -10.35 -15.21
C ARG A 269 -19.64 -9.27 -15.49
N ALA A 270 -20.68 -9.14 -14.67
CA ALA A 270 -21.66 -8.07 -14.79
C ALA A 270 -21.00 -6.70 -14.57
N LEU A 271 -20.09 -6.60 -13.59
CA LEU A 271 -19.33 -5.39 -13.33
C LEU A 271 -18.33 -5.03 -14.44
N GLN A 272 -17.94 -5.94 -15.32
CA GLN A 272 -17.02 -5.64 -16.44
C GLN A 272 -17.66 -4.83 -17.58
N PHE A 273 -18.96 -4.50 -17.48
CA PHE A 273 -19.64 -3.64 -18.42
C PHE A 273 -20.07 -2.33 -17.76
N LYS A 274 -19.85 -1.23 -18.48
CA LYS A 274 -20.38 0.09 -18.17
C LYS A 274 -21.88 0.13 -18.39
N GLN A 275 -22.56 1.13 -17.84
CA GLN A 275 -23.99 1.35 -18.10
C GLN A 275 -24.31 1.43 -19.60
N ILE A 276 -23.41 2.04 -20.38
CA ILE A 276 -23.51 2.17 -21.85
C ILE A 276 -23.17 0.88 -22.62
N GLY A 277 -22.89 -0.23 -21.94
CA GLY A 277 -22.64 -1.55 -22.54
C GLY A 277 -21.21 -1.79 -23.04
N THR A 278 -20.32 -0.80 -22.99
CA THR A 278 -18.90 -1.02 -23.33
C THR A 278 -18.12 -1.57 -22.15
N ARG A 279 -17.03 -2.29 -22.45
CA ARG A 279 -16.23 -2.97 -21.43
C ARG A 279 -15.42 -1.99 -20.58
N ARG A 280 -15.27 -2.31 -19.29
CA ARG A 280 -14.37 -1.68 -18.32
C ARG A 280 -13.58 -2.75 -17.57
N LEU A 281 -12.54 -2.33 -16.86
CA LEU A 281 -11.75 -3.19 -15.99
C LEU A 281 -12.33 -3.24 -14.57
N VAL A 282 -12.22 -4.39 -13.92
CA VAL A 282 -12.62 -4.59 -12.52
C VAL A 282 -11.48 -5.24 -11.75
N TYR A 283 -10.93 -4.52 -10.78
CA TYR A 283 -9.85 -4.99 -9.91
C TYR A 283 -10.36 -5.24 -8.49
N ALA A 284 -9.84 -6.28 -7.87
CA ALA A 284 -10.06 -6.55 -6.45
C ALA A 284 -8.98 -5.86 -5.58
N VAL A 285 -9.29 -5.49 -4.34
CA VAL A 285 -8.26 -5.19 -3.34
C VAL A 285 -7.84 -6.46 -2.59
N LEU A 286 -6.55 -6.57 -2.26
CA LEU A 286 -6.01 -7.62 -1.39
C LEU A 286 -4.93 -7.05 -0.48
N ASN A 287 -5.14 -7.05 0.82
CA ASN A 287 -4.12 -6.68 1.79
C ASN A 287 -3.21 -7.88 2.08
N VAL A 288 -1.91 -7.74 1.82
CA VAL A 288 -0.93 -8.83 1.98
C VAL A 288 -0.23 -8.84 3.33
N ALA A 289 -0.48 -7.83 4.19
CA ALA A 289 0.23 -7.62 5.44
C ALA A 289 -0.66 -7.34 6.65
N GLU A 290 -1.97 -7.42 6.49
CA GLU A 290 -2.93 -7.29 7.59
C GLU A 290 -4.04 -8.33 7.49
N ALA A 291 -4.33 -8.96 8.62
CA ALA A 291 -5.51 -9.77 8.81
C ALA A 291 -6.68 -8.91 9.28
N GLN A 292 -7.91 -9.27 8.91
CA GLN A 292 -9.14 -8.60 9.36
C GLN A 292 -10.09 -9.65 9.93
N ASP A 293 -10.68 -9.34 11.08
CA ASP A 293 -11.57 -10.24 11.82
C ASP A 293 -12.93 -10.49 11.14
N THR A 294 -13.28 -9.63 10.19
CA THR A 294 -14.48 -9.75 9.36
C THR A 294 -14.34 -10.71 8.18
N ARG A 295 -13.13 -11.23 7.92
CA ARG A 295 -12.86 -12.04 6.72
C ARG A 295 -13.19 -13.51 6.94
N PRO A 296 -13.61 -14.26 5.89
CA PRO A 296 -13.94 -15.67 6.02
C PRO A 296 -12.82 -16.59 6.49
N TYR A 297 -11.54 -16.21 6.35
CA TYR A 297 -10.42 -16.99 6.88
C TYR A 297 -10.23 -16.83 8.39
N TRP A 298 -10.89 -15.85 9.01
CA TRP A 298 -10.67 -15.53 10.40
C TRP A 298 -11.23 -16.62 11.30
N GLU A 299 -10.37 -17.20 12.13
CA GLU A 299 -10.79 -18.18 13.12
C GLU A 299 -11.23 -17.46 14.40
N THR A 300 -12.35 -17.89 14.99
CA THR A 300 -12.92 -17.27 16.20
C THR A 300 -11.99 -17.32 17.42
N THR A 301 -11.01 -18.23 17.42
CA THR A 301 -9.99 -18.34 18.47
C THR A 301 -8.82 -17.37 18.29
N TRP A 302 -8.73 -16.72 17.13
CA TRP A 302 -7.67 -15.77 16.85
C TRP A 302 -7.86 -14.48 17.63
N LYS A 303 -6.74 -13.99 18.16
CA LYS A 303 -6.61 -12.74 18.90
C LYS A 303 -5.21 -12.18 18.68
N LEU A 304 -4.98 -10.96 19.13
CA LEU A 304 -3.64 -10.37 19.08
C LEU A 304 -2.61 -11.33 19.71
N ARG A 305 -1.52 -11.58 18.98
CA ARG A 305 -0.42 -12.52 19.29
C ARG A 305 -0.81 -14.00 19.36
N SER A 306 -2.00 -14.37 18.93
CA SER A 306 -2.46 -15.76 18.85
C SER A 306 -3.35 -15.98 17.62
N PRO A 307 -2.83 -16.52 16.51
CA PRO A 307 -1.50 -17.09 16.34
C PRO A 307 -0.38 -16.06 16.49
N LYS A 308 0.84 -16.51 16.78
CA LYS A 308 1.99 -15.62 17.04
C LYS A 308 2.27 -14.62 15.91
N TRP A 309 1.86 -14.95 14.68
CA TRP A 309 2.01 -14.09 13.51
C TRP A 309 0.98 -12.96 13.41
N LEU A 310 -0.04 -12.88 14.28
CA LEU A 310 -0.93 -11.71 14.43
C LEU A 310 -0.29 -10.72 15.41
N ARG A 311 0.40 -9.68 14.94
CA ARG A 311 1.36 -8.93 15.77
C ARG A 311 0.82 -7.67 16.40
N PHE A 312 0.39 -6.73 15.58
CA PHE A 312 0.12 -5.35 15.99
C PHE A 312 -1.25 -4.91 15.49
N VAL A 313 -1.93 -4.03 16.22
CA VAL A 313 -3.11 -3.36 15.70
C VAL A 313 -2.68 -2.47 14.53
N SER A 314 -3.44 -2.46 13.44
CA SER A 314 -3.20 -1.53 12.33
C SER A 314 -3.67 -0.14 12.72
N GLU A 315 -2.84 0.86 12.42
CA GLU A 315 -3.20 2.25 12.65
C GLU A 315 -4.05 2.83 11.53
N THR A 316 -3.88 2.30 10.33
CA THR A 316 -4.60 2.76 9.13
C THR A 316 -5.94 2.06 8.97
N ASN A 317 -6.12 0.91 9.63
CA ASN A 317 -7.33 0.11 9.60
C ASN A 317 -7.71 -0.35 11.00
N PRO A 318 -8.74 0.25 11.65
CA PRO A 318 -9.14 -0.14 13.00
C PRO A 318 -9.59 -1.60 13.16
N ALA A 319 -9.99 -2.26 12.07
CA ALA A 319 -10.34 -3.70 12.06
C ALA A 319 -9.16 -4.60 11.63
N GLY A 320 -8.01 -4.00 11.31
CA GLY A 320 -6.82 -4.68 10.82
C GLY A 320 -5.85 -5.05 11.93
N ILE A 321 -5.24 -6.22 11.81
CA ILE A 321 -4.11 -6.66 12.61
C ILE A 321 -2.93 -6.88 11.66
N VAL A 322 -1.85 -6.12 11.83
CA VAL A 322 -0.58 -6.32 11.12
C VAL A 322 -0.04 -7.70 11.46
N VAL A 323 0.37 -8.41 10.42
CA VAL A 323 0.85 -9.78 10.54
C VAL A 323 2.31 -9.93 10.14
N ASP A 324 2.97 -10.96 10.68
CA ASP A 324 4.25 -11.44 10.15
C ASP A 324 4.00 -11.99 8.74
N TYR A 325 4.01 -11.12 7.73
CA TYR A 325 3.57 -11.45 6.38
C TYR A 325 4.43 -12.52 5.70
N TRP A 326 5.64 -12.75 6.20
CA TRP A 326 6.48 -13.86 5.79
C TRP A 326 6.06 -15.22 6.35
N ASN A 327 5.15 -15.27 7.33
CA ASN A 327 4.73 -16.50 7.99
C ASN A 327 4.06 -17.46 6.97
N PRO A 328 4.45 -18.74 6.91
CA PRO A 328 3.89 -19.69 5.95
C PRO A 328 2.37 -19.89 6.04
N ALA A 329 1.79 -19.82 7.24
CA ALA A 329 0.35 -19.95 7.43
C ALA A 329 -0.39 -18.75 6.82
N TRP A 330 0.13 -17.53 7.04
CA TRP A 330 -0.41 -16.33 6.42
C TRP A 330 -0.24 -16.34 4.90
N LYS A 331 0.96 -16.66 4.40
CA LYS A 331 1.25 -16.79 2.95
C LYS A 331 0.27 -17.75 2.25
N ARG A 332 -0.11 -18.85 2.91
CA ARG A 332 -1.12 -19.78 2.40
C ARG A 332 -2.49 -19.12 2.26
N ILE A 333 -2.94 -18.37 3.28
CA ILE A 333 -4.23 -17.68 3.26
C ILE A 333 -4.30 -16.68 2.11
N ILE A 334 -3.30 -15.79 2.00
CA ILE A 334 -3.28 -14.78 0.93
C ILE A 334 -3.08 -15.40 -0.46
N GLY A 335 -2.35 -16.52 -0.56
CA GLY A 335 -2.22 -17.27 -1.81
C GLY A 335 -3.54 -17.87 -2.29
N ILE A 336 -4.37 -18.39 -1.38
CA ILE A 336 -5.73 -18.85 -1.70
C ILE A 336 -6.60 -17.69 -2.16
N TYR A 337 -6.54 -16.54 -1.47
CA TYR A 337 -7.33 -15.36 -1.84
C TYR A 337 -6.93 -14.80 -3.20
N PHE A 338 -5.63 -14.64 -3.45
CA PHE A 338 -5.10 -14.19 -4.74
C PHE A 338 -5.56 -15.12 -5.87
N ARG A 339 -5.40 -16.43 -5.68
CA ARG A 339 -5.89 -17.43 -6.63
C ARG A 339 -7.41 -17.28 -6.86
N SER A 340 -8.20 -17.14 -5.80
CA SER A 340 -9.66 -17.01 -5.89
C SER A 340 -10.08 -15.75 -6.64
N ILE A 341 -9.38 -14.62 -6.45
CA ILE A 341 -9.62 -13.39 -7.21
C ILE A 341 -9.44 -13.64 -8.72
N MET A 342 -8.35 -14.29 -9.12
CA MET A 342 -8.16 -14.69 -10.53
C MET A 342 -9.24 -15.68 -10.98
N ASP A 343 -9.56 -16.66 -10.14
CA ASP A 343 -10.59 -17.67 -10.43
C ASP A 343 -11.96 -17.01 -10.66
N LEU A 344 -12.32 -15.94 -9.94
CA LEU A 344 -13.58 -15.21 -10.12
C LEU A 344 -13.62 -14.36 -11.41
N GLY A 345 -12.49 -14.15 -12.08
CA GLY A 345 -12.43 -13.43 -13.36
C GLY A 345 -12.25 -11.92 -13.22
N PHE A 346 -11.67 -11.44 -12.11
CA PHE A 346 -11.21 -10.06 -12.00
C PHE A 346 -10.10 -9.80 -13.03
N ASP A 347 -10.01 -8.57 -13.55
CA ASP A 347 -8.99 -8.16 -14.52
C ASP A 347 -7.63 -7.87 -13.86
N GLY A 348 -7.61 -7.72 -12.54
CA GLY A 348 -6.41 -7.42 -11.78
C GLY A 348 -6.66 -7.29 -10.29
N VAL A 349 -5.60 -6.95 -9.57
CA VAL A 349 -5.62 -6.76 -8.12
C VAL A 349 -4.78 -5.56 -7.70
N VAL A 350 -5.26 -4.85 -6.67
CA VAL A 350 -4.52 -3.82 -5.96
C VAL A 350 -4.00 -4.43 -4.66
N LEU A 351 -2.68 -4.59 -4.55
CA LEU A 351 -2.02 -5.13 -3.37
C LEU A 351 -1.78 -4.02 -2.34
N GLN A 352 -2.40 -4.16 -1.18
CA GLN A 352 -2.31 -3.22 -0.06
C GLN A 352 -1.42 -3.75 1.07
N GLY A 353 -1.01 -2.86 1.98
CA GLY A 353 -0.19 -3.22 3.15
C GLY A 353 1.30 -3.35 2.84
N LEU A 354 1.74 -2.93 1.66
CA LEU A 354 3.15 -3.04 1.24
C LEU A 354 4.09 -2.21 2.13
N ASP A 355 3.59 -1.11 2.72
CA ASP A 355 4.36 -0.26 3.64
C ASP A 355 4.55 -0.87 5.04
N ASN A 356 3.89 -1.99 5.37
CA ASN A 356 3.99 -2.59 6.70
C ASN A 356 5.38 -3.16 7.00
N HIS A 357 6.25 -3.32 5.99
CA HIS A 357 7.67 -3.64 6.23
C HIS A 357 8.35 -2.59 7.12
N LYS A 358 7.97 -1.31 7.00
CA LYS A 358 8.53 -0.19 7.78
C LYS A 358 8.27 -0.32 9.28
N ILE A 359 7.15 -0.92 9.68
CA ILE A 359 6.86 -1.20 11.10
C ILE A 359 7.95 -2.09 11.67
N TYR A 360 8.35 -3.12 10.93
CA TYR A 360 9.38 -4.06 11.36
C TYR A 360 10.80 -3.46 11.33
N GLU A 361 11.10 -2.58 10.37
CA GLU A 361 12.35 -1.80 10.37
C GLU A 361 12.44 -0.87 11.58
N LYS A 362 11.33 -0.29 12.03
CA LYS A 362 11.28 0.56 13.23
C LYS A 362 11.46 -0.21 14.54
N ILE A 363 11.00 -1.47 14.61
CA ILE A 363 11.26 -2.35 15.77
C ILE A 363 12.76 -2.62 15.92
N ILE A 364 13.48 -2.68 14.79
CA ILE A 364 14.89 -3.05 14.74
C ILE A 364 15.69 -1.90 14.15
N PRO A 365 15.96 -0.84 14.96
CA PRO A 365 16.86 0.21 14.52
C PRO A 365 18.26 -0.40 14.36
N ILE A 366 18.67 -0.57 13.10
CA ILE A 366 20.03 -0.90 12.70
C ILE A 366 20.70 0.44 12.42
N ASN A 367 21.19 1.09 13.48
CA ASN A 367 22.02 2.28 13.41
C ASN A 367 23.23 2.08 14.30
#